data_AF-A0A1B9IM83-F1
#
_entry.id   AF-A0A1B9IM83-F1
#
_cell.length_a   1.000
_cell.length_b   1.000
_cell.length_c   1.000
_cell.angle_alpha   90.00
_cell.angle_beta   90.00
_cell.angle_gamma   90.00
#
_symmetry.space_group_name_H-M   'P 1'
#
loop_
_entity.id
_entity.type
_entity.pdbx_description
1 polymer ?
#
loop_
_entity_poly.entity_id
_entity_poly.type
_entity_poly.pdbx_seq_one_letter_code
_entity_poly.pdbx_strand_id
1 'polypeptide(L)'
;MPELVEHPCSFTGCTSTVLGWEAKCQFCNVVLCDVHDNENNHECCRLARLEHDERNEAMYKVKQATREKNIKTHQAALEKEISTIRPGHTCSLIIPQLEDLIKSKWYAGFNVHFLITFEDDVDWLLRVRQPYGPSPPQEISDIVMTIEVTTLNFLKANGVSVPGAWLPKHLEDDYRSITSFTNS
;
A
#
# COMPACT_ATOMS: atom_id res chain seq x y z
N MET A 1 -14.97 13.74 -17.73
CA MET A 1 -15.54 14.62 -16.70
C MET A 1 -14.47 14.75 -15.62
N PRO A 2 -13.88 15.93 -15.36
CA PRO A 2 -12.88 16.05 -14.30
C PRO A 2 -13.59 15.84 -12.95
N GLU A 3 -13.14 14.85 -12.19
CA GLU A 3 -13.59 14.64 -10.82
C GLU A 3 -12.89 15.66 -9.92
N LEU A 4 -13.68 16.47 -9.22
CA LEU A 4 -13.20 17.31 -8.13
C LEU A 4 -13.21 16.45 -6.87
N VAL A 5 -12.04 15.92 -6.54
CA VAL A 5 -11.84 15.16 -5.31
C VAL A 5 -11.42 16.12 -4.20
N GLU A 6 -12.12 16.04 -3.08
CA GLU A 6 -11.81 16.79 -1.87
C GLU A 6 -10.91 15.96 -0.96
N HIS A 7 -9.88 16.60 -0.43
CA HIS A 7 -8.95 15.97 0.51
C HIS A 7 -8.75 16.87 1.75
N PRO A 8 -8.81 16.33 2.98
CA PRO A 8 -8.48 17.11 4.16
C PRO A 8 -6.98 17.41 4.22
N CYS A 9 -6.62 18.59 4.72
CA CYS A 9 -5.24 18.93 5.03
C CYS A 9 -4.70 17.99 6.12
N SER A 10 -3.51 17.44 5.92
CA SER A 10 -2.86 16.51 6.84
C SER A 10 -2.12 17.21 8.00
N PHE A 11 -2.08 18.55 8.01
CA PHE A 11 -1.45 19.32 9.07
C PHE A 11 -2.27 19.26 10.37
N THR A 12 -1.63 18.95 11.49
CA THR A 12 -2.29 18.75 12.78
C THR A 12 -3.15 19.95 13.18
N GLY A 13 -4.45 19.71 13.40
CA GLY A 13 -5.40 20.75 13.82
C GLY A 13 -5.93 21.63 12.69
N CYS A 14 -5.54 21.40 11.44
CA CYS A 14 -6.09 22.11 10.29
C CYS A 14 -7.45 21.53 9.88
N THR A 15 -8.40 22.39 9.54
CA THR A 15 -9.74 22.02 9.05
C THR A 15 -9.95 22.36 7.58
N SER A 16 -8.92 22.86 6.89
CA SER A 16 -9.00 23.23 5.47
C SER A 16 -9.09 22.00 4.56
N THR A 17 -9.83 22.17 3.47
CA THR A 17 -9.96 21.18 2.38
C THR A 17 -9.11 21.62 1.19
N VAL A 18 -8.48 20.65 0.54
CA VAL A 18 -7.73 20.82 -0.71
C VAL A 18 -8.51 20.15 -1.83
N LEU A 19 -8.70 20.88 -2.93
CA LEU A 19 -9.43 20.40 -4.10
C LEU A 19 -8.45 20.00 -5.20
N GLY A 20 -8.70 18.85 -5.82
CA GLY A 20 -8.09 18.49 -7.09
C GLY A 20 -7.29 17.18 -7.07
N TRP A 21 -7.12 16.62 -8.25
CA TRP A 21 -6.48 15.33 -8.45
C TRP A 21 -4.98 15.33 -8.07
N GLU A 22 -4.32 16.49 -8.15
CA GLU A 22 -2.91 16.71 -7.77
C GLU A 22 -2.73 17.16 -6.32
N ALA A 23 -3.77 17.13 -5.49
CA ALA A 23 -3.69 17.56 -4.09
C ALA A 23 -2.68 16.76 -3.25
N LYS A 24 -2.36 15.53 -3.67
CA LYS A 24 -1.36 14.68 -3.02
C LYS A 24 0.03 15.02 -3.53
N CYS A 25 0.95 15.31 -2.62
CA CYS A 25 2.35 15.49 -2.96
C CYS A 25 2.91 14.28 -3.71
N GLN A 26 3.53 14.50 -4.86
CA GLN A 26 4.09 13.43 -5.68
C GLN A 26 5.28 12.70 -5.02
N PHE A 27 5.86 13.25 -3.95
CA PHE A 27 7.00 12.67 -3.22
C PHE A 27 6.52 11.82 -2.04
N CYS A 28 5.69 12.39 -1.16
CA CYS A 28 5.31 11.78 0.12
C CYS A 28 3.82 11.41 0.23
N ASN A 29 3.00 11.70 -0.78
CA ASN A 29 1.54 11.50 -0.81
C ASN A 29 0.73 12.24 0.27
N VAL A 30 1.36 13.13 1.03
CA VAL A 30 0.66 13.99 2.00
C VAL A 30 -0.12 15.07 1.25
N VAL A 31 -1.29 15.44 1.78
CA VAL A 31 -2.11 16.55 1.29
C VAL A 31 -1.96 17.72 2.26
N LEU A 32 -1.56 18.89 1.76
CA LEU A 32 -1.45 20.12 2.55
C LEU A 32 -2.19 21.25 1.83
N CYS A 33 -2.92 22.09 2.58
CA CYS A 33 -3.51 23.30 2.01
C CYS A 33 -2.43 24.34 1.67
N ASP A 34 -2.81 25.35 0.91
CA ASP A 34 -1.98 26.49 0.50
C ASP A 34 -1.19 27.14 1.65
N VAL A 35 -1.77 27.22 2.85
CA VAL A 35 -1.10 27.75 4.05
C VAL A 35 -0.01 26.81 4.56
N HIS A 36 -0.22 25.50 4.49
CA HIS A 36 0.68 24.50 5.06
C HIS A 36 1.65 23.88 4.04
N ASP A 37 1.39 23.98 2.74
CA ASP A 37 2.26 23.49 1.67
C ASP A 37 3.41 24.47 1.41
N ASN A 38 4.32 24.57 2.37
CA ASN A 38 5.49 25.45 2.32
C ASN A 38 6.74 24.75 2.87
N GLU A 39 7.92 25.29 2.59
CA GLU A 39 9.21 24.65 2.94
C GLU A 39 9.41 24.42 4.45
N ASN A 40 8.76 25.21 5.32
CA ASN A 40 8.90 25.03 6.77
C ASN A 40 8.14 23.80 7.27
N ASN A 41 7.05 23.46 6.61
CA ASN A 41 6.15 22.37 7.00
C ASN A 41 6.29 21.14 6.10
N HIS A 42 6.87 21.31 4.91
CA HIS A 42 6.90 20.30 3.86
C HIS A 42 8.21 20.37 3.07
N GLU A 43 9.15 19.50 3.45
CA GLU A 43 10.47 19.43 2.79
C GLU A 43 10.37 19.17 1.28
N CYS A 44 9.32 18.47 0.82
CA CYS A 44 9.15 18.17 -0.59
C CYS A 44 8.98 19.42 -1.45
N CYS A 45 8.52 20.56 -0.89
CA CYS A 45 8.52 21.84 -1.60
C CYS A 45 9.93 22.25 -2.03
N ARG A 46 10.92 22.05 -1.14
CA ARG A 46 12.34 22.31 -1.44
C ARG A 46 12.89 21.30 -2.44
N LEU A 47 12.57 20.01 -2.25
CA LEU A 47 13.04 18.94 -3.14
C LEU A 47 12.51 19.09 -4.57
N ALA A 48 11.29 19.61 -4.74
CA ALA A 48 10.70 19.87 -6.05
C ALA A 48 11.47 20.92 -6.87
N ARG A 49 12.29 21.76 -6.22
CA ARG A 49 13.12 22.80 -6.87
C ARG A 49 14.50 22.30 -7.29
N LEU A 50 14.86 21.06 -6.98
CA LEU A 50 16.12 20.45 -7.41
C LEU A 50 16.14 20.24 -8.93
N GLU A 51 17.35 20.12 -9.48
CA GLU A 51 17.58 19.74 -10.87
C GLU A 51 16.98 18.35 -11.16
N HIS A 52 16.68 18.07 -12.44
CA HIS A 52 15.87 16.90 -12.82
C HIS A 52 16.34 15.58 -12.19
N ASP A 53 17.63 15.28 -12.28
CA ASP A 53 18.18 14.00 -11.81
C ASP A 53 18.19 13.91 -10.27
N GLU A 54 18.61 15.00 -9.60
CA GLU A 54 18.60 15.10 -8.14
C GLU A 54 17.17 15.03 -7.58
N ARG A 55 16.22 15.69 -8.25
CA ARG A 55 14.79 15.66 -7.91
C ARG A 55 14.22 14.25 -8.04
N ASN A 56 14.56 13.53 -9.10
CA ASN A 56 14.09 12.15 -9.30
C ASN A 56 14.67 11.21 -8.23
N GLU A 57 15.95 11.36 -7.89
CA GLU A 57 16.57 10.60 -6.81
C GLU A 57 15.92 10.92 -5.45
N ALA A 58 15.71 12.20 -5.16
CA ALA A 58 15.05 12.64 -3.93
C ALA A 58 13.61 12.13 -3.84
N MET A 59 12.84 12.20 -4.94
CA MET A 59 11.48 11.67 -5.02
C MET A 59 11.45 10.17 -4.74
N TYR A 60 12.39 9.41 -5.33
CA TYR A 60 12.51 7.98 -5.09
C TYR A 60 12.77 7.67 -3.60
N LYS A 61 13.73 8.37 -2.97
CA LYS A 61 14.07 8.21 -1.55
C LYS A 61 12.90 8.56 -0.62
N VAL A 62 12.20 9.67 -0.86
CA VAL A 62 11.06 10.09 -0.02
C VAL A 62 9.90 9.11 -0.15
N LYS A 63 9.56 8.67 -1.38
CA LYS A 63 8.51 7.66 -1.59
C LYS A 63 8.81 6.39 -0.80
N GLN A 64 10.07 5.97 -0.79
CA GLN A 64 10.52 4.79 -0.07
C GLN A 64 10.40 4.94 1.45
N ALA A 65 10.99 5.99 2.02
CA ALA A 65 10.97 6.25 3.45
C ALA A 65 9.53 6.40 3.97
N THR A 66 8.65 7.05 3.19
CA THR A 66 7.23 7.19 3.52
C THR A 66 6.53 5.83 3.64
N ARG A 67 6.83 4.88 2.74
CA ARG A 67 6.22 3.54 2.78
C ARG A 67 6.72 2.73 3.96
N GLU A 68 8.02 2.72 4.17
CA GLU A 68 8.63 2.02 5.29
C GLU A 68 8.03 2.55 6.59
N LYS A 69 7.94 3.88 6.74
CA LYS A 69 7.26 4.52 7.87
C LYS A 69 5.82 4.06 7.99
N ASN A 70 5.03 4.12 6.92
CA ASN A 70 3.62 3.73 6.95
C ASN A 70 3.45 2.26 7.38
N ILE A 71 4.26 1.34 6.86
CA ILE A 71 4.16 -0.08 7.21
C ILE A 71 4.62 -0.29 8.66
N LYS A 72 5.72 0.34 9.10
CA LYS A 72 6.16 0.30 10.51
C LYS A 72 5.08 0.83 11.45
N THR A 73 4.41 1.93 11.09
CA THR A 73 3.31 2.51 11.88
C THR A 73 2.11 1.56 11.97
N HIS A 74 1.83 0.78 10.92
CA HIS A 74 0.67 -0.12 10.87
C HIS A 74 1.03 -1.60 11.12
N GLN A 75 2.27 -1.92 11.49
CA GLN A 75 2.76 -3.29 11.61
C GLN A 75 1.87 -4.15 12.51
N ALA A 76 1.57 -3.68 13.72
CA ALA A 76 0.73 -4.41 14.67
C ALA A 76 -0.71 -4.63 14.16
N ALA A 77 -1.24 -3.67 13.39
CA ALA A 77 -2.56 -3.81 12.77
C ALA A 77 -2.54 -4.85 11.64
N LEU A 78 -1.48 -4.85 10.83
CA LEU A 78 -1.27 -5.84 9.77
C LEU A 78 -1.11 -7.25 10.35
N GLU A 79 -0.26 -7.44 11.37
CA GLU A 79 -0.08 -8.73 12.05
C GLU A 79 -1.41 -9.25 12.62
N LYS A 80 -2.20 -8.37 13.25
CA LYS A 80 -3.53 -8.73 13.76
C LYS A 80 -4.47 -9.16 12.64
N GLU A 81 -4.48 -8.45 11.51
CA GLU A 81 -5.30 -8.82 10.35
C GLU A 81 -4.87 -10.17 9.78
N ILE A 82 -3.57 -10.39 9.61
CA ILE A 82 -3.00 -11.65 9.10
C ILE A 82 -3.37 -12.83 10.01
N SER A 83 -3.28 -12.68 11.34
CA SER A 83 -3.73 -13.71 12.28
C SER A 83 -5.23 -14.00 12.18
N THR A 84 -6.06 -13.05 11.73
CA THR A 84 -7.47 -13.36 11.43
C THR A 84 -7.67 -14.10 10.11
N ILE A 85 -6.79 -13.90 9.12
CA ILE A 85 -6.79 -14.65 7.86
C ILE A 85 -6.30 -16.09 8.09
N ARG A 86 -5.41 -16.29 9.07
CA ARG A 86 -4.89 -17.61 9.47
C ARG A 86 -5.18 -17.93 10.96
N PRO A 87 -6.42 -18.29 11.30
CA PRO A 87 -6.81 -18.53 12.70
C PRO A 87 -5.95 -19.61 13.37
N GLY A 88 -5.64 -19.40 14.65
CA GLY A 88 -4.84 -20.34 15.46
C GLY A 88 -3.33 -20.16 15.33
N HIS A 89 -2.88 -19.26 14.46
CA HIS A 89 -1.47 -18.97 14.24
C HIS A 89 -1.12 -17.51 14.55
N THR A 90 -0.02 -17.31 15.23
CA THR A 90 0.61 -16.01 15.46
C THR A 90 1.61 -15.71 14.33
N CYS A 91 1.90 -14.45 14.08
CA CYS A 91 2.87 -14.10 13.05
C CYS A 91 3.70 -12.90 13.46
N SER A 92 4.90 -12.84 12.91
CA SER A 92 5.78 -11.68 12.99
C SER A 92 6.01 -11.14 11.58
N LEU A 93 5.77 -9.84 11.39
CA LEU A 93 6.11 -9.14 10.17
C LEU A 93 7.50 -8.52 10.31
N ILE A 94 8.48 -9.01 9.55
CA ILE A 94 9.82 -8.46 9.57
C ILE A 94 9.91 -7.33 8.55
N ILE A 95 10.03 -6.09 9.02
CA ILE A 95 10.24 -4.91 8.19
C ILE A 95 11.74 -4.58 8.19
N PRO A 96 12.50 -4.94 7.13
CA PRO A 96 13.91 -4.61 7.03
C PRO A 96 14.10 -3.09 6.93
N GLN A 97 15.33 -2.63 7.21
CA GLN A 97 15.70 -1.25 6.93
C GLN A 97 15.62 -1.00 5.41
N LEU A 98 15.29 0.23 5.02
CA LEU A 98 15.15 0.58 3.61
C LEU A 98 16.37 0.20 2.77
N GLU A 99 17.59 0.40 3.28
CA GLU A 99 18.82 0.07 2.57
C GLU A 99 18.92 -1.42 2.24
N ASP A 100 18.52 -2.29 3.17
CA ASP A 100 18.51 -3.74 2.99
C ASP A 100 17.42 -4.14 2.00
N LEU A 101 16.25 -3.51 2.10
CA LEU A 101 15.13 -3.75 1.20
C LEU A 101 15.50 -3.38 -0.25
N ILE A 102 16.16 -2.25 -0.49
CA ILE A 102 16.63 -1.82 -1.81
C ILE A 102 17.66 -2.79 -2.39
N LYS A 103 18.60 -3.26 -1.56
CA LYS A 103 19.62 -4.24 -1.98
C LYS A 103 19.01 -5.61 -2.24
N SER A 104 17.85 -5.90 -1.64
CA SER A 104 17.14 -7.15 -1.80
C SER A 104 16.31 -7.19 -3.09
N LYS A 105 15.97 -8.40 -3.56
CA LYS A 105 15.00 -8.60 -4.65
C LYS A 105 13.53 -8.40 -4.21
N TRP A 106 13.29 -7.97 -2.98
CA TRP A 106 11.95 -7.78 -2.40
C TRP A 106 11.36 -6.43 -2.79
N TYR A 107 12.21 -5.52 -3.29
CA TYR A 107 11.78 -4.27 -3.90
C TYR A 107 11.49 -4.49 -5.39
N ALA A 108 10.26 -4.86 -5.71
CA ALA A 108 9.90 -5.43 -7.00
C ALA A 108 8.92 -4.55 -7.80
N GLY A 109 9.47 -3.58 -8.54
CA GLY A 109 8.79 -2.87 -9.64
C GLY A 109 7.53 -2.10 -9.26
N PHE A 110 6.40 -2.79 -9.08
CA PHE A 110 5.11 -2.24 -8.66
C PHE A 110 4.69 -2.65 -7.26
N ASN A 111 5.46 -3.51 -6.58
CA ASN A 111 5.17 -3.95 -5.23
C ASN A 111 6.44 -3.94 -4.40
N VAL A 112 6.27 -3.67 -3.11
CA VAL A 112 7.27 -3.99 -2.10
C VAL A 112 6.80 -5.23 -1.38
N HIS A 113 7.67 -6.22 -1.27
CA HIS A 113 7.38 -7.47 -0.60
C HIS A 113 7.96 -7.48 0.81
N PHE A 114 7.22 -8.04 1.77
CA PHE A 114 7.68 -8.26 3.15
C PHE A 114 7.44 -9.70 3.55
N LEU A 115 8.32 -10.21 4.43
CA LEU A 115 8.20 -11.57 4.94
C LEU A 115 7.36 -11.55 6.21
N ILE A 116 6.36 -12.42 6.24
CA ILE A 116 5.64 -12.77 7.44
C ILE A 116 6.05 -14.18 7.80
N THR A 117 6.56 -14.37 9.01
CA THR A 117 6.93 -15.70 9.52
C THR A 117 5.95 -16.06 10.64
N PHE A 118 5.39 -17.27 10.56
CA PHE A 118 4.51 -17.82 11.58
C PHE A 118 5.28 -18.71 12.54
N GLU A 119 4.73 -18.99 13.73
CA GLU A 119 5.40 -19.85 14.73
C GLU A 119 5.58 -21.31 14.29
N ASP A 120 4.87 -21.73 13.24
CA ASP A 120 4.93 -23.07 12.67
C ASP A 120 5.86 -23.18 11.46
N ASP A 121 6.81 -22.25 11.34
CA ASP A 121 7.84 -22.17 10.29
C ASP A 121 7.27 -22.01 8.86
N VAL A 122 6.00 -21.64 8.74
CA VAL A 122 5.40 -21.23 7.47
C VAL A 122 5.72 -19.76 7.24
N ASP A 123 6.14 -19.43 6.02
CA ASP A 123 6.39 -18.07 5.58
C ASP A 123 5.34 -17.62 4.57
N TRP A 124 4.80 -16.41 4.77
CA TRP A 124 3.97 -15.71 3.79
C TRP A 124 4.69 -14.50 3.22
N LEU A 125 4.34 -14.17 1.98
CA LEU A 125 4.81 -12.96 1.30
C LEU A 125 3.71 -11.90 1.31
N LEU A 126 3.88 -10.86 2.10
CA LEU A 126 3.02 -9.68 2.06
C LEU A 126 3.40 -8.81 0.87
N ARG A 127 2.43 -8.46 0.03
CA ARG A 127 2.62 -7.59 -1.13
C ARG A 127 1.98 -6.24 -0.88
N VAL A 128 2.79 -5.19 -0.81
CA VAL A 128 2.33 -3.81 -0.66
C VAL A 128 2.54 -3.05 -1.96
N ARG A 129 1.44 -2.60 -2.57
CA ARG A 129 1.49 -1.97 -3.88
C ARG A 129 2.21 -0.62 -3.86
N GLN A 130 2.93 -0.35 -4.94
CA GLN A 130 3.59 0.91 -5.17
C GLN A 130 2.68 1.90 -5.90
N PRO A 131 2.42 3.11 -5.35
CA PRO A 131 1.92 4.25 -6.12
C PRO A 131 2.92 4.67 -7.20
N TYR A 132 2.90 3.95 -8.31
CA TYR A 132 3.47 4.39 -9.58
C TYR A 132 2.35 5.05 -10.37
N GLY A 133 2.29 6.38 -10.29
CA GLY A 133 1.24 7.19 -10.91
C GLY A 133 -0.03 7.31 -10.05
N PRO A 134 -1.07 7.98 -10.57
CA PRO A 134 -2.38 7.96 -9.93
C PRO A 134 -2.81 6.48 -9.79
N SER A 135 -3.05 6.06 -8.55
CA SER A 135 -3.64 4.74 -8.32
C SER A 135 -4.98 4.68 -9.04
N PRO A 136 -5.33 3.54 -9.67
CA PRO A 136 -6.69 3.37 -10.16
C PRO A 136 -7.68 3.53 -8.99
N PRO A 137 -8.96 3.83 -9.27
CA PRO A 137 -10.00 3.86 -8.26
C PRO A 137 -9.96 2.61 -7.37
N GLN A 138 -10.35 2.76 -6.10
CA GLN A 138 -10.23 1.70 -5.11
C GLN A 138 -10.99 0.44 -5.56
N GLU A 139 -12.17 0.63 -6.14
CA GLU A 139 -13.02 -0.44 -6.65
C GLU A 139 -12.31 -1.27 -7.73
N ILE A 140 -11.55 -0.62 -8.61
CA ILE A 140 -10.76 -1.31 -9.65
C ILE A 140 -9.59 -2.05 -9.00
N SER A 141 -8.94 -1.45 -8.02
CA SER A 141 -7.84 -2.09 -7.28
C SER A 141 -8.32 -3.37 -6.57
N ASP A 142 -9.50 -3.31 -5.95
CA ASP A 142 -10.12 -4.41 -5.21
C ASP A 142 -10.52 -5.56 -6.14
N ILE A 143 -11.11 -5.24 -7.30
CA ILE A 143 -11.42 -6.23 -8.34
C ILE A 143 -10.14 -6.91 -8.84
N VAL A 144 -9.09 -6.14 -9.14
CA VAL A 144 -7.81 -6.70 -9.62
C VAL A 144 -7.20 -7.65 -8.60
N MET A 145 -7.19 -7.27 -7.31
CA MET A 145 -6.72 -8.14 -6.23
C MET A 145 -7.57 -9.41 -6.10
N THR A 146 -8.89 -9.28 -6.18
CA THR A 146 -9.83 -10.42 -6.11
C THR A 146 -9.58 -11.41 -7.25
N ILE A 147 -9.38 -10.92 -8.48
CA ILE A 147 -9.07 -11.74 -9.64
C ILE A 147 -7.73 -12.46 -9.46
N GLU A 148 -6.71 -11.75 -8.97
CA GLU A 148 -5.38 -12.30 -8.73
C GLU A 148 -5.42 -13.45 -7.71
N VAL A 149 -6.09 -13.25 -6.57
CA VAL A 149 -6.24 -14.28 -5.52
C VAL A 149 -7.06 -15.46 -6.04
N THR A 150 -8.18 -15.20 -6.71
CA THR A 150 -9.06 -16.25 -7.26
C THR A 150 -8.31 -17.11 -8.28
N THR A 151 -7.54 -16.47 -9.16
CA THR A 151 -6.75 -17.16 -10.20
C THR A 151 -5.68 -18.05 -9.57
N LEU A 152 -4.91 -17.54 -8.61
CA LEU A 152 -3.87 -18.33 -7.92
C LEU A 152 -4.47 -19.55 -7.22
N ASN A 153 -5.57 -19.36 -6.50
CA ASN A 153 -6.23 -20.45 -5.79
C ASN A 153 -6.87 -21.47 -6.74
N PHE A 154 -7.45 -21.03 -7.86
CA PHE A 154 -7.96 -21.93 -8.91
C PHE A 154 -6.83 -22.77 -9.52
N LEU A 155 -5.71 -22.15 -9.90
CA LEU A 155 -4.55 -22.85 -10.47
C LEU A 155 -3.99 -23.86 -9.48
N LYS A 156 -3.84 -23.47 -8.21
CA LYS A 156 -3.38 -24.36 -7.13
C LYS A 156 -4.31 -25.57 -6.95
N ALA A 157 -5.63 -25.35 -6.93
CA ALA A 157 -6.62 -26.42 -6.79
C ALA A 157 -6.60 -27.40 -7.98
N ASN A 158 -6.12 -26.97 -9.15
CA ASN A 158 -5.97 -27.78 -10.35
C ASN A 158 -4.54 -28.35 -10.52
N GLY A 159 -3.74 -28.38 -9.45
CA GLY A 159 -2.43 -29.04 -9.43
C GLY A 159 -1.29 -28.24 -10.06
N VAL A 160 -1.50 -26.97 -10.41
CA VAL A 160 -0.41 -26.10 -10.88
C VAL A 160 0.43 -25.66 -9.67
N SER A 161 1.76 -25.72 -9.81
CA SER A 161 2.70 -25.32 -8.75
C SER A 161 2.76 -23.80 -8.61
N VAL A 162 1.79 -23.24 -7.90
CA VAL A 162 1.68 -21.81 -7.53
C VAL A 162 1.38 -21.68 -6.03
N PRO A 163 1.74 -20.54 -5.40
CA PRO A 163 1.39 -20.31 -4.00
C PRO A 163 -0.13 -20.18 -3.82
N GLY A 164 -0.59 -20.43 -2.59
CA GLY A 164 -1.93 -19.99 -2.19
C GLY A 164 -1.93 -18.47 -2.00
N ALA A 165 -3.09 -17.85 -2.14
CA ALA A 165 -3.23 -16.42 -1.93
C ALA A 165 -4.48 -16.12 -1.11
N TRP A 166 -4.44 -15.01 -0.38
CA TRP A 166 -5.50 -14.59 0.53
C TRP A 166 -5.79 -13.11 0.34
N LEU A 167 -7.06 -12.74 0.45
CA LEU A 167 -7.49 -11.35 0.43
C LEU A 167 -7.35 -10.73 1.83
N PRO A 168 -7.16 -9.40 1.92
CA PRO A 168 -7.44 -8.66 3.14
C PRO A 168 -8.90 -8.89 3.57
N LYS A 169 -9.15 -8.82 4.87
CA LYS A 169 -10.43 -9.27 5.43
C LYS A 169 -11.63 -8.48 4.89
N HIS A 170 -11.47 -7.18 4.72
CA HIS A 170 -12.54 -6.31 4.20
C HIS A 170 -13.01 -6.72 2.80
N LEU A 171 -12.10 -7.17 1.93
CA LEU A 171 -12.45 -7.63 0.57
C LEU A 171 -13.01 -9.05 0.57
N GLU A 172 -12.59 -9.89 1.51
CA GLU A 172 -13.17 -11.23 1.66
C GLU A 172 -14.65 -11.15 2.07
N ASP A 173 -14.97 -10.26 3.00
CA ASP A 173 -16.35 -10.03 3.45
C ASP A 173 -17.23 -9.51 2.30
N ASP A 174 -16.73 -8.54 1.52
CA ASP A 174 -17.42 -8.00 0.35
C ASP A 174 -17.65 -9.08 -0.73
N TYR A 175 -16.63 -9.88 -1.05
CA TYR A 175 -16.74 -10.96 -2.03
C TYR A 175 -17.75 -12.05 -1.63
N ARG A 176 -17.76 -12.44 -0.34
CA ARG A 176 -18.74 -13.41 0.20
C ARG A 176 -20.15 -12.86 0.16
N SER A 177 -20.33 -11.56 0.40
CA SER A 177 -21.64 -10.92 0.29
C SER A 177 -22.18 -10.98 -1.15
N ILE A 178 -21.34 -10.72 -2.17
CA ILE A 178 -21.74 -10.75 -3.58
C ILE A 178 -22.08 -12.16 -4.07
N THR A 179 -21.25 -13.15 -3.71
CA THR A 179 -21.41 -14.54 -4.19
C THR A 179 -22.54 -15.30 -3.50
N SER A 180 -23.00 -14.84 -2.33
CA SER A 180 -24.19 -15.40 -1.67
C SER A 180 -25.51 -14.95 -2.33
N PHE A 181 -25.54 -13.79 -3.02
CA PHE A 181 -26.70 -13.37 -3.81
C PHE A 181 -26.86 -14.13 -5.13
N THR A 182 -25.78 -14.67 -5.72
CA THR A 182 -25.83 -15.36 -7.01
C THR A 182 -26.20 -16.84 -6.91
N ASN A 183 -26.27 -17.40 -5.71
CA ASN A 183 -26.63 -18.80 -5.44
C ASN A 183 -28.04 -18.94 -4.80
N SER A 184 -28.87 -17.90 -4.89
CA SER A 184 -30.26 -17.88 -4.40
C SER A 184 -31.26 -18.11 -5.52
#